data_AF-A0A963SEI6-F1
#
_entry.id   AF-A0A963SEI6-F1
#
_cell.length_a   1.000
_cell.length_b   1.000
_cell.length_c   1.000
_cell.angle_alpha   90.00
_cell.angle_beta   90.00
_cell.angle_gamma   90.00
#
_symmetry.space_group_name_H-M   'P 1'
#
loop_
_entity.id
_entity.type
_entity.pdbx_description
1 polymer ?
#
loop_
_entity_poly.entity_id
_entity_poly.type
_entity_poly.pdbx_seq_one_letter_code
_entity_poly.pdbx_strand_id
1 'polypeptide(L)'
;LFILELGGNDLLRALKPAETRSNLKAILDELKRREIKVLIMGMRAPPNFGEFQAEFDAIYGDLAKQYDAALYPFFLEEIYQQPELFQRDRVHPTPSGIEQLVGATADVVSEALPKPE
;
A
#
# COMPACT_ATOMS: atom_id res chain seq x y z
N LEU A 1 1.54 -15.85 3.14
CA LEU A 1 0.99 -14.53 2.78
C LEU A 1 2.16 -13.56 2.67
N PHE A 2 2.23 -12.78 1.59
CA PHE A 2 3.14 -11.65 1.46
C PHE A 2 2.31 -10.36 1.52
N ILE A 3 2.70 -9.41 2.38
CA ILE A 3 2.06 -8.10 2.45
C ILE A 3 2.97 -7.11 1.73
N LEU A 4 2.47 -6.52 0.63
CA LEU A 4 3.20 -5.55 -0.18
C LEU A 4 2.75 -4.13 0.18
N GLU A 5 3.60 -3.38 0.87
CA GLU A 5 3.42 -1.95 1.19
C GLU A 5 4.70 -1.23 0.71
N LEU A 6 4.68 -0.76 -0.54
CA LEU A 6 5.80 -0.06 -1.18
C LEU A 6 5.28 1.04 -2.12
N GLY A 7 6.16 1.99 -2.45
CA GLY A 7 5.89 3.12 -3.34
C GLY A 7 5.81 4.47 -2.63
N GLY A 8 5.69 4.50 -1.29
CA GLY A 8 5.76 5.76 -0.52
C GLY A 8 7.07 6.52 -0.74
N ASN A 9 8.20 5.81 -0.83
CA ASN A 9 9.51 6.45 -1.11
C ASN A 9 9.62 6.96 -2.55
N ASP A 10 9.04 6.24 -3.52
CA ASP A 10 9.00 6.65 -4.92
C ASP A 10 8.21 7.97 -5.06
N LEU A 11 7.07 8.06 -4.36
CA LEU A 11 6.27 9.28 -4.23
C LEU A 11 7.09 10.43 -3.62
N LEU A 12 7.78 10.20 -2.50
CA LEU A 12 8.62 11.22 -1.84
C LEU A 12 9.78 11.70 -2.73
N ARG A 13 10.24 10.87 -3.66
CA ARG A 13 11.29 11.19 -4.63
C ARG A 13 10.74 11.69 -5.97
N ALA A 14 9.42 11.76 -6.14
CA ALA A 14 8.75 12.09 -7.39
C ALA A 14 9.23 11.24 -8.59
N LEU A 15 9.46 9.95 -8.36
CA LEU A 15 9.74 9.01 -9.46
C LEU A 15 8.49 8.85 -10.35
N LYS A 16 8.69 8.55 -11.63
CA LYS A 16 7.56 8.39 -12.56
C LYS A 16 6.65 7.24 -12.10
N PRO A 17 5.32 7.40 -12.04
CA PRO A 17 4.40 6.33 -11.64
C PRO A 17 4.57 5.03 -12.46
N ALA A 18 4.93 5.15 -13.74
CA ALA A 18 5.24 4.01 -14.60
C ALA A 18 6.43 3.18 -14.10
N GLU A 19 7.47 3.81 -13.53
CA GLU A 19 8.63 3.11 -12.95
C GLU A 19 8.22 2.37 -11.68
N THR A 20 7.45 3.02 -10.78
CA THR A 20 6.89 2.39 -9.59
C THR A 20 6.01 1.19 -9.96
N ARG A 21 5.11 1.34 -10.95
CA ARG A 21 4.28 0.24 -11.47
C ARG A 21 5.15 -0.90 -11.97
N SER A 22 6.17 -0.63 -12.77
CA SER A 22 7.07 -1.66 -13.31
C SER A 22 7.79 -2.43 -12.20
N ASN A 23 8.27 -1.72 -11.17
CA ASN A 23 8.96 -2.33 -10.04
C ASN A 23 8.02 -3.22 -9.21
N LEU A 24 6.83 -2.71 -8.85
CA LEU A 24 5.84 -3.50 -8.13
C LEU A 24 5.36 -4.71 -8.93
N LYS A 25 5.17 -4.55 -10.25
CA LYS A 25 4.85 -5.66 -11.16
C LYS A 25 5.91 -6.76 -11.10
N ALA A 26 7.19 -6.41 -11.14
CA ALA A 26 8.28 -7.39 -11.07
C ALA A 26 8.28 -8.17 -9.74
N ILE A 27 7.97 -7.50 -8.62
CA ILE A 27 7.79 -8.16 -7.31
C ILE A 27 6.62 -9.15 -7.36
N LEU A 28 5.47 -8.71 -7.88
CA LEU A 28 4.27 -9.54 -7.97
C LEU A 28 4.42 -10.73 -8.93
N ASP A 29 5.15 -10.56 -10.03
CA ASP A 29 5.50 -11.66 -10.95
C ASP A 29 6.28 -12.76 -10.22
N GLU A 30 7.27 -12.38 -9.41
CA GLU A 30 8.07 -13.35 -8.65
C GLU A 30 7.25 -14.04 -7.56
N LEU A 31 6.38 -13.31 -6.86
CA LEU A 31 5.48 -13.89 -5.85
C LEU A 31 4.48 -14.86 -6.48
N LYS A 32 3.91 -14.50 -7.64
CA LYS A 32 3.01 -15.37 -8.41
C LYS A 32 3.71 -16.64 -8.87
N ARG A 33 4.96 -16.54 -9.36
CA ARG A 33 5.78 -17.70 -9.75
C ARG A 33 6.00 -18.69 -8.60
N ARG A 34 6.04 -18.20 -7.37
CA ARG A 34 6.17 -19.01 -6.14
C ARG A 34 4.84 -19.40 -5.52
N GLU A 35 3.72 -19.08 -6.16
CA GLU A 35 2.36 -19.36 -5.67
C GLU A 35 2.09 -18.75 -4.27
N ILE A 36 2.71 -17.59 -3.98
CA ILE A 36 2.53 -16.90 -2.70
C ILE A 36 1.33 -15.96 -2.80
N LYS A 37 0.33 -16.14 -1.94
CA LYS A 37 -0.78 -15.19 -1.77
C LYS A 37 -0.27 -13.80 -1.40
N VAL A 38 -0.83 -12.76 -2.01
CA VAL A 38 -0.45 -11.36 -1.78
C VAL A 38 -1.62 -10.54 -1.25
N LEU A 39 -1.34 -9.70 -0.26
CA LEU A 39 -2.17 -8.57 0.15
C LEU A 39 -1.41 -7.29 -0.18
N ILE A 40 -1.98 -6.43 -1.02
CA ILE A 40 -1.44 -5.12 -1.36
C ILE A 40 -2.01 -4.08 -0.40
N MET A 41 -1.14 -3.33 0.26
CA MET A 41 -1.48 -2.14 1.05
C MET A 41 -1.23 -0.93 0.16
N GLY A 42 -2.30 -0.35 -0.38
CA GLY A 42 -2.23 0.73 -1.35
C GLY A 42 -1.75 2.04 -0.74
N MET A 43 -1.17 2.89 -1.59
CA MET A 43 -0.76 4.25 -1.24
C MET A 43 -1.50 5.27 -2.09
N ARG A 44 -1.57 6.51 -1.61
CA ARG A 44 -2.06 7.64 -2.37
C ARG A 44 -1.05 8.78 -2.42
N ALA A 45 -1.00 9.48 -3.55
CA ALA A 45 -0.29 10.74 -3.67
C ALA A 45 -1.12 11.90 -3.08
N PRO A 46 -0.47 12.99 -2.62
CA PRO A 46 -1.18 14.17 -2.14
C PRO A 46 -2.05 14.82 -3.23
N PRO A 47 -3.19 15.43 -2.88
CA PRO A 47 -4.19 15.91 -3.86
C PRO A 47 -3.70 17.05 -4.76
N ASN A 48 -2.58 17.70 -4.44
CA ASN A 48 -1.99 18.79 -5.20
C ASN A 48 -1.03 18.33 -6.32
N PHE A 49 -0.93 17.02 -6.60
CA PHE A 49 0.00 16.46 -7.58
C PHE A 49 -0.60 16.29 -9.00
N GLY A 50 -1.88 16.58 -9.20
CA GLY A 50 -2.51 16.58 -10.53
C GLY A 50 -2.50 15.21 -11.20
N GLU A 51 -2.12 15.15 -12.50
CA GLU A 51 -2.08 13.91 -13.29
C GLU A 51 -1.23 12.81 -12.63
N PHE A 52 -0.12 13.19 -11.98
CA PHE A 52 0.72 12.26 -11.24
C PHE A 52 -0.09 11.49 -10.17
N GLN A 53 -0.99 12.17 -9.45
CA GLN A 53 -1.79 11.52 -8.41
C GLN A 53 -2.73 10.48 -9.01
N ALA A 54 -3.43 10.82 -10.10
CA ALA A 54 -4.32 9.88 -10.76
C ALA A 54 -3.57 8.64 -11.27
N GLU A 55 -2.39 8.83 -11.86
CA GLU A 55 -1.56 7.72 -12.35
C GLU A 55 -1.01 6.85 -11.21
N PHE A 56 -0.51 7.48 -10.14
CA PHE A 56 0.09 6.80 -8.99
C PHE A 56 -0.95 5.99 -8.22
N ASP A 57 -2.10 6.59 -7.89
CA ASP A 57 -3.15 5.93 -7.11
C ASP A 57 -3.76 4.72 -7.86
N ALA A 58 -3.85 4.80 -9.19
CA ALA A 58 -4.37 3.72 -10.02
C ALA A 58 -3.49 2.46 -10.01
N ILE A 59 -2.19 2.57 -9.72
CA ILE A 59 -1.24 1.45 -9.74
C ILE A 59 -1.73 0.29 -8.88
N TYR A 60 -2.12 0.58 -7.65
CA TYR A 60 -2.43 -0.44 -6.65
C TYR A 60 -3.70 -1.22 -7.00
N GLY A 61 -4.76 -0.52 -7.43
CA GLY A 61 -6.01 -1.15 -7.86
C GLY A 61 -5.83 -2.01 -9.10
N ASP A 62 -5.06 -1.53 -10.08
CA ASP A 62 -4.82 -2.26 -11.33
C ASP A 62 -3.97 -3.51 -11.10
N LEU A 63 -2.90 -3.40 -10.32
CA LEU A 63 -2.04 -4.54 -9.98
C LEU A 63 -2.81 -5.57 -9.14
N ALA A 64 -3.63 -5.15 -8.18
CA ALA A 64 -4.46 -6.08 -7.42
C ALA A 64 -5.37 -6.91 -8.34
N LYS A 65 -6.06 -6.26 -9.29
CA LYS A 65 -6.90 -6.95 -10.28
C LYS A 65 -6.10 -7.87 -11.19
N GLN A 66 -4.95 -7.43 -11.69
CA GLN A 66 -4.11 -8.21 -12.60
C GLN A 66 -3.57 -9.50 -11.97
N TYR A 67 -3.26 -9.46 -10.66
CA TYR A 67 -2.64 -10.56 -9.94
C TYR A 67 -3.61 -11.36 -9.07
N ASP A 68 -4.91 -11.03 -9.10
CA ASP A 68 -5.92 -11.60 -8.19
C ASP A 68 -5.49 -11.49 -6.71
N ALA A 69 -4.90 -10.34 -6.37
CA ALA A 69 -4.40 -10.07 -5.03
C ALA A 69 -5.46 -9.32 -4.20
N ALA A 70 -5.49 -9.59 -2.89
CA ALA A 70 -6.26 -8.79 -1.97
C ALA A 70 -5.70 -7.35 -1.93
N LEU A 71 -6.57 -6.36 -1.69
CA LEU A 71 -6.20 -4.95 -1.67
C LEU A 71 -6.83 -4.25 -0.47
N TYR A 72 -5.99 -3.60 0.34
CA TYR A 72 -6.41 -2.52 1.22
C TYR A 72 -6.14 -1.19 0.50
N PRO A 73 -7.15 -0.44 0.05
CA PRO A 73 -6.97 0.62 -0.95
C PRO A 73 -6.01 1.75 -0.57
N PHE A 74 -5.99 2.15 0.70
CA PHE A 74 -5.08 3.16 1.21
C PHE A 74 -4.69 2.86 2.65
N PHE A 75 -3.44 2.45 2.88
CA PHE A 75 -2.97 2.03 4.19
C PHE A 75 -3.17 3.09 5.29
N LEU A 76 -2.95 4.37 4.97
CA LEU A 76 -3.01 5.45 5.96
C LEU A 76 -4.40 6.11 6.08
N GLU A 77 -5.45 5.57 5.46
CA GLU A 77 -6.81 6.17 5.38
C GLU A 77 -7.35 6.57 6.77
N GLU A 78 -7.08 5.79 7.81
CA GLU A 78 -7.63 6.07 9.15
C GLU A 78 -6.92 7.19 9.91
N ILE A 79 -5.67 7.49 9.56
CA ILE A 79 -4.85 8.45 10.30
C ILE A 79 -4.49 9.69 9.49
N TYR A 80 -4.63 9.69 8.16
CA TYR A 80 -4.05 10.75 7.32
C TYR A 80 -4.56 12.17 7.62
N GLN A 81 -5.76 12.31 8.21
CA GLN A 81 -6.33 13.60 8.62
C GLN A 81 -5.99 14.01 10.05
N GLN A 82 -5.24 13.18 10.79
CA GLN A 82 -4.96 13.32 12.21
C GLN A 82 -3.46 13.63 12.43
N PRO A 83 -3.02 14.90 12.30
CA PRO A 83 -1.60 15.26 12.31
C PRO A 83 -0.85 14.86 13.60
N GLU A 84 -1.55 14.73 14.72
CA GLU A 84 -1.02 14.25 16.00
C GLU A 84 -0.63 12.77 16.00
N LEU A 85 -1.16 11.99 15.05
CA LEU A 85 -0.80 10.58 14.84
C LEU A 85 0.43 10.41 13.93
N PHE A 86 1.04 11.50 13.51
CA PHE A 86 2.32 11.51 12.81
C PHE A 86 3.44 12.09 13.66
N GLN A 87 4.67 11.63 13.40
CA GLN A 87 5.89 12.20 13.94
C GLN A 87 6.06 13.64 13.45
N ARG A 88 7.06 14.35 13.98
CA ARG A 88 7.32 15.76 13.65
C ARG A 88 7.53 16.02 12.16
N ASP A 89 7.94 15.00 11.40
CA ASP A 89 8.11 15.06 9.95
C ASP A 89 6.79 15.02 9.15
N ARG A 90 5.66 14.68 9.79
CA ARG A 90 4.33 14.51 9.16
C ARG A 90 4.26 13.41 8.09
N VAL A 91 5.20 12.47 8.11
CA VAL A 91 5.27 11.35 7.16
C VAL A 91 5.09 10.03 7.90
N HIS A 92 5.78 9.87 9.03
CA HIS A 92 5.81 8.59 9.73
C HIS A 92 4.79 8.56 10.87
N PRO A 93 3.99 7.49 11.04
CA PRO A 93 3.07 7.38 12.16
C PRO A 93 3.79 7.38 13.53
N THR A 94 3.12 7.87 14.56
CA THR A 94 3.49 7.69 15.97
C THR A 94 3.10 6.28 16.46
N PRO A 95 3.53 5.84 17.65
CA PRO A 95 3.04 4.57 18.22
C PRO A 95 1.51 4.47 18.27
N SER A 96 0.82 5.54 18.69
CA SER A 96 -0.66 5.57 18.68
C SER A 96 -1.24 5.55 17.27
N GLY A 97 -0.57 6.18 16.30
CA GLY A 97 -0.93 6.06 14.89
C GLY A 97 -0.82 4.61 14.40
N ILE A 98 0.25 3.91 14.77
CA ILE A 98 0.41 2.48 14.46
C ILE A 98 -0.68 1.63 15.11
N GLU A 99 -1.03 1.88 16.38
CA GLU A 99 -2.13 1.15 17.05
C GLU A 99 -3.45 1.27 16.29
N GLN A 100 -3.79 2.48 15.82
CA GLN A 100 -5.00 2.69 15.03
C GLN A 100 -4.94 1.98 13.66
N LEU A 101 -3.79 2.03 12.99
CA LEU A 101 -3.59 1.32 11.72
C LEU A 101 -3.71 -0.20 11.88
N VAL A 102 -3.17 -0.76 12.96
CA VAL A 102 -3.33 -2.19 13.27
C VAL A 102 -4.80 -2.51 13.51
N GLY A 103 -5.51 -1.71 14.31
CA GLY A 103 -6.94 -1.89 14.54
C GLY A 103 -7.77 -1.89 13.24
N ALA A 104 -7.39 -1.08 12.26
CA ALA A 104 -8.07 -0.97 10.98
C ALA A 104 -7.75 -2.10 9.98
N THR A 105 -6.61 -2.75 10.13
CA THR A 105 -6.08 -3.71 9.13
C THR A 105 -6.01 -5.15 9.63
N ALA A 106 -6.16 -5.39 10.94
CA ALA A 106 -6.03 -6.72 11.54
C ALA A 106 -6.99 -7.76 10.95
N ASP A 107 -8.26 -7.39 10.72
CA ASP A 107 -9.26 -8.30 10.15
C ASP A 107 -8.92 -8.64 8.70
N VAL A 108 -8.50 -7.65 7.91
CA VAL A 108 -8.08 -7.83 6.51
C VAL A 108 -6.87 -8.76 6.41
N VAL A 109 -5.88 -8.59 7.30
CA VAL A 109 -4.72 -9.49 7.37
C VAL A 109 -5.16 -10.90 7.76
N SER A 110 -6.05 -11.01 8.76
CA SER A 110 -6.56 -12.30 9.25
C SER A 110 -7.33 -13.07 8.18
N GLU A 111 -8.16 -12.39 7.39
CA GLU A 111 -8.89 -12.97 6.26
C GLU A 111 -7.97 -13.40 5.11
N ALA A 112 -6.86 -12.67 4.90
CA ALA A 112 -5.87 -12.98 3.86
C ALA A 112 -4.94 -14.16 4.24
N LEU A 113 -4.87 -14.55 5.51
CA LEU A 113 -4.04 -15.67 5.95
C LEU A 113 -4.52 -16.99 5.33
N PRO A 114 -3.61 -17.82 4.78
CA PRO A 114 -3.94 -19.19 4.44
C PRO A 114 -4.47 -19.94 5.68
N LYS A 115 -5.54 -20.72 5.52
CA LYS A 115 -6.01 -21.61 6.59
C LYS A 115 -4.92 -22.64 6.89
N PRO A 116 -4.72 -23.03 8.16
CA PRO A 116 -3.86 -24.16 8.49
C PRO A 116 -4.31 -25.40 7.73
N GLU A 117 -3.34 -26.17 7.23
CA GLU A 117 -3.56 -27.51 6.65
C GLU A 117 -3.99 -28.52 7.72
#